data_AF-W1X7F1-F1
#
_entry.id   AF-W1X7F1-F1
#
_cell.length_a   1.000
_cell.length_b   1.000
_cell.length_c   1.000
_cell.angle_alpha   90.00
_cell.angle_beta   90.00
_cell.angle_gamma   90.00
#
_symmetry.space_group_name_H-M   'P 1'
#
loop_
_entity.id
_entity.type
_entity.pdbx_description
1 polymer ?
#
loop_
_entity_poly.entity_id
_entity_poly.type
_entity_poly.pdbx_seq_one_letter_code
_entity_poly.pdbx_strand_id
1 'polypeptide(L)'
;DLMNRKLTGGLENLTIGYEQPYMDNGSLEYTKEGFYERIKAALPQDRHRLSTSVGPHRDDLRFFSDAMDLKKFGSQGQQRTAVLSLKLSEL
;
A
#
# COMPACT_ATOMS: atom_id res chain seq x y z
N ASP A 1 -4.03 -19.01 5.17
CA ASP A 1 -5.13 -18.99 6.15
C ASP A 1 -5.03 -17.67 6.91
N LEU A 2 -5.73 -16.63 6.45
CA LEU A 2 -5.51 -15.24 6.89
C LEU A 2 -5.90 -15.11 8.37
N MET A 3 -4.96 -14.77 9.25
CA MET A 3 -5.20 -14.60 10.69
C MET A 3 -6.37 -13.65 10.99
N ASN A 4 -6.59 -12.66 10.14
CA ASN A 4 -7.76 -11.78 10.19
C ASN A 4 -9.08 -12.57 10.24
N ARG A 5 -9.24 -13.57 9.36
CA ARG A 5 -10.46 -14.39 9.29
C ARG A 5 -10.70 -15.18 10.58
N LYS A 6 -9.62 -15.62 11.26
CA LYS A 6 -9.72 -16.29 12.56
C LYS A 6 -10.14 -15.30 13.66
N LEU A 7 -9.58 -14.09 13.66
CA LEU A 7 -9.90 -13.05 14.63
C LEU A 7 -11.33 -12.50 14.49
N THR A 8 -11.86 -12.46 13.28
CA THR A 8 -13.21 -11.96 13.00
C THR A 8 -14.28 -13.05 12.97
N GLY A 9 -13.95 -14.29 13.33
CA GLY A 9 -14.90 -15.41 13.30
C GLY A 9 -15.41 -15.73 11.90
N GLY A 10 -14.64 -15.42 10.86
CA GLY A 10 -14.99 -15.66 9.47
C GLY A 10 -15.79 -14.54 8.79
N LEU A 11 -16.05 -13.44 9.48
CA LEU A 11 -16.90 -12.34 8.99
C LEU A 11 -16.20 -11.41 8.01
N GLU A 12 -14.86 -11.34 8.05
CA GLU A 12 -14.08 -10.44 7.21
C GLU A 12 -12.97 -11.19 6.49
N ASN A 13 -12.64 -10.69 5.30
CA ASN A 13 -11.55 -11.19 4.48
C ASN A 13 -10.58 -10.07 4.12
N LEU A 14 -9.54 -9.91 4.95
CA LEU A 14 -8.48 -8.93 4.72
C LEU A 14 -7.60 -9.31 3.52
N THR A 15 -7.50 -8.41 2.54
CA THR A 15 -6.55 -8.49 1.43
C THR A 15 -5.56 -7.33 1.51
N ILE A 16 -4.31 -7.57 1.13
CA ILE A 16 -3.24 -6.57 1.13
C ILE A 16 -2.75 -6.39 -0.30
N GLY A 17 -2.60 -5.14 -0.73
CA GLY A 17 -2.01 -4.77 -2.02
C GLY A 17 -0.80 -3.87 -1.84
N TYR A 18 0.16 -3.98 -2.76
CA TYR A 18 1.28 -3.05 -2.86
C TYR A 18 0.90 -1.88 -3.77
N GLU A 19 1.25 -0.66 -3.37
CA GLU A 19 0.96 0.55 -4.15
C GLU A 19 2.23 1.38 -4.33
N GLN A 20 2.49 1.75 -5.58
CA GLN A 20 3.44 2.79 -5.94
C GLN A 20 2.63 4.04 -6.31
N PRO A 21 2.45 5.01 -5.40
CA PRO A 21 1.49 6.11 -5.61
C PRO A 21 1.90 7.08 -6.72
N TYR A 22 3.13 6.97 -7.21
CA TYR A 22 3.67 7.70 -8.37
C TYR A 22 3.52 6.93 -9.70
N MET A 23 2.72 5.86 -9.71
CA MET A 23 2.37 5.07 -10.90
C MET A 23 0.91 5.28 -11.30
N ASP A 24 0.63 5.16 -12.59
CA ASP A 24 -0.72 5.29 -13.11
C ASP A 24 -1.51 3.98 -12.95
N ASN A 25 -2.80 4.11 -12.62
CA ASN A 25 -3.79 3.03 -12.63
C ASN A 25 -3.39 1.76 -11.86
N GLY A 26 -2.60 1.90 -10.79
CA GLY A 26 -2.14 0.76 -9.98
C GLY A 26 -1.13 -0.15 -10.68
N SER A 27 -0.54 0.30 -11.80
CA SER A 27 0.61 -0.37 -12.40
C SER A 27 1.79 -0.34 -11.44
N LEU A 28 2.66 -1.36 -11.54
CA LEU A 28 3.89 -1.44 -10.77
C LEU A 28 5.08 -1.40 -11.73
N GLU A 29 6.09 -0.63 -11.36
CA GLU A 29 7.40 -0.58 -11.99
C GLU A 29 8.42 -1.26 -11.08
N TYR A 30 9.21 -2.15 -11.68
CA TYR A 30 10.28 -2.88 -11.01
C TYR A 30 11.54 -2.98 -11.88
N THR A 31 11.51 -2.43 -13.10
CA THR A 31 12.69 -2.37 -13.96
C THR A 31 13.55 -1.17 -13.60
N LYS A 32 14.87 -1.34 -13.70
CA LYS A 32 15.83 -0.25 -13.48
C LYS A 32 15.59 0.89 -14.45
N GLU A 33 15.33 0.56 -15.71
CA GLU A 33 15.11 1.50 -16.80
C GLU A 33 13.84 2.32 -16.58
N GLY A 34 12.73 1.67 -16.22
CA GLY A 34 11.47 2.35 -15.94
C GLY A 34 11.54 3.27 -14.72
N PHE A 35 12.22 2.84 -13.66
CA PHE A 35 12.49 3.71 -12.50
C PHE A 35 13.34 4.91 -12.87
N TYR A 36 14.41 4.71 -13.65
CA TYR A 36 15.31 5.78 -14.07
C TYR A 36 14.57 6.86 -14.87
N GLU A 37 13.73 6.46 -15.84
CA GLU A 37 12.95 7.41 -16.63
C GLU A 37 11.95 8.19 -15.77
N ARG A 38 11.33 7.55 -14.77
CA ARG A 38 10.43 8.25 -13.83
C ARG A 38 11.15 9.24 -12.93
N ILE A 39 12.28 8.86 -12.35
CA ILE A 39 13.09 9.76 -11.52
C ILE A 39 13.53 10.98 -12.36
N LYS A 40 13.94 10.75 -13.61
CA LYS A 40 14.31 11.80 -14.55
C LYS A 40 13.13 12.74 -14.87
N ALA A 41 11.94 12.19 -15.06
CA ALA A 41 10.72 12.96 -15.31
C ALA A 41 10.28 13.79 -14.08
N ALA A 42 10.45 13.26 -12.87
CA ALA A 42 10.09 13.93 -11.61
C ALA A 42 11.10 15.01 -11.16
N LEU A 43 12.34 14.94 -11.66
CA LEU A 43 13.47 15.80 -11.23
C LEU A 43 13.16 17.32 -11.19
N PRO A 44 12.44 17.94 -12.13
CA PRO A 44 12.10 19.36 -12.04
C PRO A 44 11.24 19.70 -10.81
N GLN A 45 10.24 18.87 -10.51
CA GLN A 45 9.36 19.07 -9.35
C GLN A 45 10.08 18.71 -8.04
N ASP A 46 10.87 17.64 -8.05
CA ASP A 46 11.64 17.22 -6.88
C ASP A 46 12.66 18.27 -6.45
N ARG A 47 13.30 18.95 -7.40
CA ARG A 47 14.18 20.10 -7.12
C ARG A 47 13.43 21.25 -6.46
N HIS A 48 12.22 21.56 -6.91
CA HIS A 48 11.40 22.59 -6.28
C HIS A 48 10.97 22.20 -4.86
N ARG A 49 10.69 20.92 -4.63
CA ARG A 49 10.25 20.37 -3.34
C ARG A 49 11.38 19.94 -2.40
N LEU A 50 12.63 20.03 -2.85
CA LEU A 50 13.84 19.55 -2.16
C LEU A 50 13.69 18.12 -1.60
N SER A 51 12.94 17.27 -2.29
CA SER A 51 12.69 15.88 -1.88
C SER A 51 12.41 14.99 -3.08
N THR A 52 12.89 13.75 -3.04
CA THR A 52 12.65 12.77 -4.10
C THR A 52 11.25 12.18 -3.98
N SER A 53 10.43 12.29 -5.03
CA SER A 53 9.03 11.84 -5.04
C SER A 53 8.79 10.47 -5.66
N VAL A 54 9.81 9.88 -6.30
CA VAL A 54 9.74 8.57 -6.95
C VAL A 54 10.73 7.62 -6.32
N GLY A 55 10.28 6.44 -5.91
CA GLY A 55 11.11 5.35 -5.40
C GLY A 55 10.47 4.59 -4.24
N PRO A 56 11.05 3.46 -3.81
CA PRO A 56 10.48 2.58 -2.79
C PRO A 56 10.15 3.26 -1.46
N HIS A 57 10.86 4.33 -1.12
CA HIS A 57 10.60 5.15 0.07
C HIS A 57 9.27 5.91 0.03
N ARG A 58 8.59 5.92 -1.12
CA ARG A 58 7.26 6.52 -1.33
C ARG A 58 6.16 5.47 -1.53
N ASP A 59 6.51 4.19 -1.58
CA ASP A 59 5.54 3.11 -1.78
C ASP A 59 4.71 2.89 -0.51
N ASP A 60 3.53 2.28 -0.65
CA ASP A 60 2.59 2.05 0.45
C ASP A 60 1.94 0.66 0.36
N LEU A 61 1.36 0.21 1.48
CA LEU A 61 0.52 -0.98 1.55
C LEU A 61 -0.93 -0.56 1.69
N ARG A 62 -1.79 -1.06 0.80
CA ARG A 62 -3.24 -0.89 0.88
C ARG A 62 -3.90 -2.10 1.50
N PHE A 63 -4.82 -1.83 2.41
CA PHE A 63 -5.60 -2.84 3.12
C PHE A 63 -7.04 -2.78 2.65
N PHE A 64 -7.58 -3.95 2.27
CA PHE A 64 -8.94 -4.08 1.80
C PHE A 64 -9.69 -5.13 2.61
N SER A 65 -10.95 -4.86 2.92
CA SER A 65 -11.92 -5.91 3.27
C SER A 65 -12.83 -6.07 2.06
N ASP A 66 -12.70 -7.19 1.37
CA ASP A 66 -13.28 -7.40 0.05
C ASP A 66 -12.91 -6.26 -0.92
N ALA A 67 -13.87 -5.45 -1.37
CA ALA A 67 -13.64 -4.31 -2.27
C ALA A 67 -13.45 -2.96 -1.53
N MET A 68 -13.60 -2.93 -0.20
CA MET A 68 -13.56 -1.69 0.59
C MET A 68 -12.15 -1.36 1.06
N ASP A 69 -11.65 -0.17 0.69
CA ASP A 69 -10.40 0.39 1.23
C ASP A 69 -10.55 0.70 2.72
N LEU A 70 -9.88 -0.10 3.56
CA LEU A 70 -9.97 0.00 5.02
C LEU A 70 -9.34 1.27 5.57
N LYS A 71 -8.34 1.84 4.88
CA LYS A 71 -7.68 3.09 5.29
C LYS A 71 -8.63 4.27 5.15
N LYS A 72 -9.47 4.27 4.11
CA LYS A 72 -10.42 5.35 3.82
C LYS A 72 -11.80 5.17 4.46
N PHE A 73 -12.32 3.94 4.46
CA PHE A 73 -13.73 3.67 4.80
C PHE A 73 -13.91 2.66 5.93
N GLY A 74 -12.85 1.99 6.38
CA GLY A 74 -12.93 1.01 7.47
C GLY A 74 -13.28 1.68 8.80
N SER A 75 -14.10 1.01 9.61
CA SER A 75 -14.33 1.42 11.00
C SER A 75 -13.05 1.36 11.83
N GLN A 76 -13.01 2.06 12.96
CA GLN A 76 -11.85 2.03 13.85
C GLN A 76 -11.51 0.61 14.35
N GLY A 77 -12.53 -0.24 14.54
CA GLY A 77 -12.36 -1.65 14.89
C GLY A 77 -11.68 -2.43 13.76
N GLN A 78 -12.16 -2.27 12.53
CA GLN A 78 -11.60 -2.93 11.34
C GLN A 78 -10.15 -2.54 11.08
N GLN A 79 -9.82 -1.24 11.19
CA GLN A 79 -8.45 -0.77 11.01
C GLN A 79 -7.49 -1.40 12.04
N ARG A 80 -7.90 -1.44 13.33
CA ARG A 80 -7.09 -2.08 14.38
C ARG A 80 -6.92 -3.58 14.13
N THR A 81 -8.00 -4.27 13.80
CA THR A 81 -7.95 -5.72 13.53
C THR A 81 -7.09 -6.02 12.31
N ALA A 82 -7.12 -5.19 11.26
CA ALA A 82 -6.27 -5.35 10.09
C ALA A 82 -4.78 -5.23 10.42
N VAL A 83 -4.39 -4.18 11.17
CA VAL A 83 -2.99 -3.98 11.61
C VAL A 83 -2.54 -5.10 12.54
N LEU A 84 -3.39 -5.52 13.48
CA LEU A 84 -3.11 -6.64 14.38
C LEU A 84 -2.88 -7.94 13.59
N SER A 85 -3.76 -8.21 12.62
CA SER A 85 -3.64 -9.39 11.76
C SER A 85 -2.34 -9.40 10.96
N LEU A 86 -1.93 -8.24 10.45
CA LEU A 86 -0.65 -8.10 9.75
C LEU A 86 0.52 -8.39 10.69
N LYS A 87 0.52 -7.81 11.89
CA LYS A 87 1.59 -8.04 12.87
C LYS A 87 1.69 -9.48 13.34
N LEU A 88 0.56 -10.15 13.50
CA LEU A 88 0.59 -11.57 13.83
C LEU A 88 1.00 -12.45 12.63
N SER A 89 0.75 -12.01 11.39
CA SER A 89 1.19 -12.74 10.18
C SER A 89 2.69 -12.58 9.89
N GLU A 90 3.37 -11.65 10.54
CA GLU A 90 4.83 -11.48 10.52
C GLU A 90 5.55 -12.51 11.43
N LEU A 91 4.84 -13.04 12.43
CA LEU A 91 5.34 -14.01 13.41
C LEU A 91 5.16 -15.46 12.90
#